data_AF-A0A963Q085-F1
#
_entry.id   AF-A0A963Q085-F1
#
_cell.length_a   1.000
_cell.length_b   1.000
_cell.length_c   1.000
_cell.angle_alpha   90.00
_cell.angle_beta   90.00
_cell.angle_gamma   90.00
#
_symmetry.space_group_name_H-M   'P 1'
#
loop_
_entity.id
_entity.type
_entity.pdbx_description
1 polymer ?
#
loop_
_entity_poly.entity_id
_entity_poly.type
_entity_poly.pdbx_seq_one_letter_code
_entity_poly.pdbx_strand_id
1 'polypeptide(L)'
;MRQALAAARAAAARGEVPVGAVLVKDGELIATGGNAPIAGHDPTAHAEIAALREGASRFGNYRLDGCTLYVTLEPCAMCAGAMLHARLARVVYGAPDPKTGAAGSVLNLFAEPRLNHQTAVQGGVLAAECGALLQGFFKERRVNPNPLRDDALRTPDAAFQDLPGYPWAPHYLSDLPALAGLRLHYLDEGPRDARRTWLLLHGNPSWSYIWRHMIPVFLAAGDRVVAPDLIGFGKSDKPKKDAVHTFGWHRQVLLEFIERLDLRHIVLAVQDWGGLLGLTLPMAAPERYDGLLVMNTTLATGDAPLSPGFVAWREMCAGKPDFDIARLFARGNPQMSAAECAAYMAPYPDSGHRAATRRFPAMVPEHADDDGAAVSRQAREFWRQQWNGRSLMAVGLQDPVLGLPVMEQLRASIRACPEPMRVEQGGHFLQEHGRPIAERAVLHFS
;
A
#
# COMPACT_ATOMS: atom_id res chain seq x y z
N MET A 1 -36.44 -21.22 -8.47
CA MET A 1 -35.70 -20.23 -7.64
C MET A 1 -34.74 -20.87 -6.62
N ARG A 2 -35.17 -21.74 -5.69
CA ARG A 2 -34.24 -22.31 -4.68
C ARG A 2 -33.02 -23.04 -5.27
N GLN A 3 -33.16 -23.70 -6.41
CA GLN A 3 -32.02 -24.30 -7.13
C GLN A 3 -31.07 -23.23 -7.72
N ALA A 4 -31.59 -22.10 -8.20
CA ALA A 4 -30.76 -20.96 -8.61
C ALA A 4 -30.00 -20.36 -7.42
N LEU A 5 -30.61 -20.28 -6.23
CA LEU A 5 -29.92 -19.90 -5.00
C LEU A 5 -28.80 -20.88 -4.63
N ALA A 6 -28.97 -22.19 -4.85
CA ALA A 6 -27.91 -23.17 -4.66
C ALA A 6 -26.74 -22.92 -5.62
N ALA A 7 -27.01 -22.63 -6.89
CA ALA A 7 -26.00 -22.25 -7.87
C ALA A 7 -25.28 -20.93 -7.51
N ALA A 8 -26.03 -19.94 -7.01
CA ALA A 8 -25.48 -18.68 -6.52
C ALA A 8 -24.52 -18.88 -5.35
N ARG A 9 -24.86 -19.75 -4.40
CA ARG A 9 -23.97 -20.14 -3.28
C ARG A 9 -22.72 -20.85 -3.78
N ALA A 10 -22.85 -21.74 -4.77
CA ALA A 10 -21.70 -22.41 -5.38
C ALA A 10 -20.78 -21.41 -6.11
N ALA A 11 -21.32 -20.36 -6.74
CA ALA A 11 -20.55 -19.25 -7.30
C ALA A 11 -19.80 -18.49 -6.19
N ALA A 12 -20.49 -18.11 -5.11
CA ALA A 12 -19.86 -17.46 -3.95
C ALA A 12 -18.71 -18.28 -3.36
N ALA A 13 -18.87 -19.60 -3.25
CA ALA A 13 -17.84 -20.50 -2.74
C ALA A 13 -16.57 -20.52 -3.61
N ARG A 14 -16.65 -20.12 -4.88
CA ARG A 14 -15.51 -19.95 -5.79
C ARG A 14 -14.99 -18.50 -5.85
N GLY A 15 -15.49 -17.60 -5.00
CA GLY A 15 -15.10 -16.19 -4.97
C GLY A 15 -15.82 -15.29 -5.99
N GLU A 16 -16.78 -15.85 -6.73
CA GLU A 16 -17.59 -15.15 -7.75
C GLU A 16 -18.76 -14.41 -7.09
N VAL A 17 -19.24 -13.34 -7.73
CA VAL A 17 -20.47 -12.65 -7.28
C VAL A 17 -21.63 -13.66 -7.25
N PRO A 18 -22.38 -13.80 -6.14
CA PRO A 18 -23.34 -14.91 -5.95
C PRO A 18 -24.65 -14.68 -6.71
N VAL A 19 -24.57 -14.82 -8.02
CA VAL A 19 -25.74 -14.91 -8.91
C VAL A 19 -25.79 -16.31 -9.47
N GLY A 20 -26.98 -16.89 -9.46
CA GLY A 20 -27.27 -18.21 -10.00
C GLY A 20 -28.52 -18.18 -10.86
N ALA A 21 -28.57 -19.06 -11.84
CA ALA A 21 -29.70 -19.23 -12.75
C ALA A 21 -29.96 -20.71 -13.03
N VAL A 22 -31.21 -21.05 -13.31
CA VAL A 22 -31.62 -22.37 -13.79
C VAL A 22 -32.61 -22.24 -14.94
N LEU A 23 -32.43 -23.06 -15.97
CA LEU A 23 -33.32 -23.17 -17.12
C LEU A 23 -34.23 -24.37 -16.93
N VAL A 24 -35.54 -24.19 -17.09
CA VAL A 24 -36.56 -25.22 -16.87
C VAL A 24 -37.46 -25.33 -18.09
N LYS A 25 -37.82 -26.55 -18.48
CA LYS A 25 -38.80 -26.83 -19.54
C LYS A 25 -39.74 -27.92 -19.05
N ASP A 26 -41.05 -27.73 -19.19
CA ASP A 26 -42.09 -28.70 -18.79
C ASP A 26 -41.94 -29.23 -17.35
N GLY A 27 -41.44 -28.37 -16.44
CA GLY A 27 -41.20 -28.71 -15.03
C GLY A 27 -39.86 -29.37 -14.75
N GLU A 28 -39.08 -29.72 -15.78
CA GLU A 28 -37.77 -30.35 -15.65
C GLU A 28 -36.62 -29.35 -15.69
N LEU A 29 -35.62 -29.56 -14.84
CA LEU A 29 -34.39 -28.78 -14.83
C LEU A 29 -33.52 -29.17 -16.04
N ILE A 30 -33.35 -28.23 -16.96
CA ILE A 30 -32.53 -28.43 -18.17
C ILE A 30 -31.08 -28.04 -17.94
N ALA A 31 -30.83 -26.89 -17.30
CA ALA A 31 -29.48 -26.37 -17.11
C ALA A 31 -29.36 -25.53 -15.85
N THR A 32 -28.15 -25.47 -15.30
CA THR A 32 -27.80 -24.65 -14.14
C THR A 32 -26.60 -23.79 -14.48
N GLY A 33 -26.68 -22.50 -14.17
CA GLY A 33 -25.59 -21.54 -14.33
C GLY A 33 -25.32 -20.79 -13.04
N GLY A 34 -24.06 -20.45 -12.81
CA GLY A 34 -23.63 -19.49 -11.80
C GLY A 34 -22.60 -18.56 -12.41
N ASN A 35 -22.42 -17.37 -11.83
CA ASN A 35 -21.38 -16.47 -12.29
C ASN A 35 -20.00 -17.17 -12.29
N ALA A 36 -19.24 -16.94 -13.36
CA ALA A 36 -17.84 -17.31 -13.51
C ALA A 36 -16.95 -16.26 -14.23
N PRO A 37 -17.17 -14.93 -14.16
CA PRO A 37 -16.30 -13.98 -14.87
C PRO A 37 -14.84 -14.01 -14.41
N ILE A 38 -14.58 -14.24 -13.12
CA ILE A 38 -13.22 -14.22 -12.57
C ILE A 38 -12.49 -15.49 -13.01
N ALA A 39 -13.05 -16.66 -12.71
CA ALA A 39 -12.41 -17.94 -13.01
C ALA A 39 -12.30 -18.21 -14.51
N GLY A 40 -13.28 -17.75 -15.29
CA GLY A 40 -13.31 -17.93 -16.74
C GLY A 40 -12.58 -16.84 -17.53
N HIS A 41 -12.16 -15.75 -16.88
CA HIS A 41 -11.69 -14.52 -17.55
C HIS A 41 -12.64 -14.07 -18.69
N ASP A 42 -13.94 -14.33 -18.53
CA ASP A 42 -14.98 -14.08 -19.54
C ASP A 42 -15.95 -13.03 -18.99
N PRO A 43 -15.93 -11.79 -19.51
CA PRO A 43 -16.82 -10.73 -19.03
C PRO A 43 -18.30 -11.04 -19.29
N THR A 44 -18.62 -12.04 -20.11
CA THR A 44 -19.99 -12.47 -20.43
C THR A 44 -20.46 -13.68 -19.62
N ALA A 45 -19.61 -14.27 -18.77
CA ALA A 45 -19.92 -15.48 -17.99
C ALA A 45 -20.85 -15.22 -16.78
N HIS A 46 -21.95 -14.52 -17.02
CA HIS A 46 -23.05 -14.35 -16.08
C HIS A 46 -23.85 -15.66 -15.96
N ALA A 47 -24.48 -15.85 -14.81
CA ALA A 47 -25.25 -17.05 -14.51
C ALA A 47 -26.30 -17.38 -15.58
N GLU A 48 -26.99 -16.36 -16.11
CA GLU A 48 -27.99 -16.52 -17.14
C GLU A 48 -27.38 -16.97 -18.47
N ILE A 49 -26.26 -16.36 -18.87
CA ILE A 49 -25.55 -16.74 -20.10
C ILE A 49 -25.04 -18.18 -19.98
N ALA A 50 -24.48 -18.56 -18.82
CA ALA A 50 -24.04 -19.93 -18.57
C ALA A 50 -25.20 -20.93 -18.68
N ALA A 51 -26.35 -20.64 -18.08
CA ALA A 51 -27.54 -21.50 -18.15
C ALA A 51 -28.11 -21.60 -19.58
N LEU A 52 -28.13 -20.50 -20.33
CA LEU A 52 -28.58 -20.48 -21.73
C LEU A 52 -27.64 -21.27 -22.64
N ARG A 53 -26.31 -21.10 -22.50
CA ARG A 53 -25.31 -21.85 -23.28
C ARG A 53 -25.42 -23.35 -23.05
N GLU A 54 -25.52 -23.77 -21.79
CA GLU A 54 -25.68 -25.19 -21.43
C GLU A 54 -27.02 -25.75 -21.94
N GLY A 55 -28.12 -25.00 -21.79
CA GLY A 55 -29.43 -25.41 -22.30
C GLY A 55 -29.43 -25.57 -23.83
N ALA A 56 -28.83 -24.61 -24.54
CA ALA A 56 -28.73 -24.65 -25.99
C ALA A 56 -27.88 -25.83 -26.49
N SER A 57 -26.79 -26.12 -25.79
CA SER A 57 -25.95 -27.30 -26.04
C SER A 57 -26.76 -28.59 -25.92
N ARG A 58 -27.53 -28.75 -24.83
CA ARG A 58 -28.36 -29.95 -24.59
C ARG A 58 -29.46 -30.16 -25.63
N PHE A 59 -30.10 -29.08 -26.07
CA PHE A 59 -31.12 -29.17 -27.12
C PHE A 59 -30.53 -29.24 -28.54
N GLY A 60 -29.23 -29.00 -28.72
CA GLY A 60 -28.62 -28.82 -30.03
C GLY A 60 -29.22 -27.62 -30.79
N ASN A 61 -29.73 -26.62 -30.06
CA ASN A 61 -30.43 -25.48 -30.64
C ASN A 61 -30.26 -24.22 -29.78
N TYR A 62 -29.91 -23.11 -30.40
CA TYR A 62 -29.77 -21.82 -29.73
C TYR A 62 -31.11 -21.19 -29.30
N ARG A 63 -32.22 -21.67 -29.89
CA ARG A 63 -33.58 -21.30 -29.47
C ARG A 63 -34.08 -22.28 -28.43
N LEU A 64 -34.61 -21.72 -27.35
CA LEU A 64 -35.05 -22.37 -26.14
C LEU A 64 -36.55 -22.14 -25.93
N ASP A 65 -37.32 -22.22 -27.02
CA ASP A 65 -38.76 -22.00 -27.03
C ASP A 65 -39.45 -22.88 -25.96
N GLY A 66 -40.39 -22.28 -25.22
CA GLY A 66 -41.11 -22.93 -24.11
C GLY A 66 -40.33 -23.00 -22.78
N CYS A 67 -39.05 -22.63 -22.75
CA CYS A 67 -38.28 -22.64 -21.51
C CYS A 67 -38.59 -21.43 -20.62
N THR A 68 -38.52 -21.65 -19.31
CA THR A 68 -38.51 -20.61 -18.28
C THR A 68 -37.12 -20.54 -17.63
N LEU A 69 -36.53 -19.34 -17.58
CA LEU A 69 -35.29 -19.12 -16.84
C LEU A 69 -35.60 -18.49 -15.48
N TYR A 70 -35.07 -19.08 -14.41
CA TYR A 70 -35.09 -18.49 -13.06
C TYR A 70 -33.71 -17.97 -12.72
N VAL A 71 -33.59 -16.71 -12.27
CA VAL A 71 -32.31 -16.09 -11.89
C VAL A 71 -32.44 -15.37 -10.54
N THR A 72 -31.41 -15.42 -9.69
CA THR A 72 -31.48 -14.84 -8.34
C THR A 72 -31.47 -13.31 -8.34
N LEU A 73 -30.94 -12.66 -9.37
CA LEU A 73 -30.85 -11.21 -9.52
C LEU A 73 -31.52 -10.79 -10.83
N GLU A 74 -32.10 -9.60 -10.88
CA GLU A 74 -32.63 -9.02 -12.12
C GLU A 74 -31.56 -9.00 -13.22
N PRO A 75 -31.88 -9.46 -14.45
CA PRO A 75 -30.89 -9.57 -15.51
C PRO A 75 -30.45 -8.19 -16.02
N CYS A 76 -29.16 -8.06 -16.35
CA CYS A 76 -28.66 -6.87 -17.03
C CYS A 76 -29.04 -6.85 -18.53
N ALA A 77 -28.75 -5.75 -19.23
CA ALA A 77 -29.10 -5.58 -20.63
C ALA A 77 -28.54 -6.69 -21.55
N MET A 78 -27.31 -7.16 -21.30
CA MET A 78 -26.70 -8.26 -22.04
C MET A 78 -27.49 -9.56 -21.87
N CYS A 79 -27.74 -9.96 -20.63
CA CYS A 79 -28.48 -11.19 -20.32
C CYS A 79 -29.91 -11.13 -20.86
N ALA A 80 -30.59 -9.99 -20.70
CA ALA A 80 -31.95 -9.79 -21.22
C ALA A 80 -31.99 -9.89 -22.76
N GLY A 81 -31.04 -9.27 -23.47
CA GLY A 81 -30.92 -9.42 -24.93
C GLY A 81 -30.71 -10.88 -25.35
N ALA A 82 -29.84 -11.61 -24.64
CA ALA A 82 -29.60 -13.03 -24.90
C ALA A 82 -30.87 -13.89 -24.70
N MET A 83 -31.67 -13.60 -23.67
CA MET A 83 -32.94 -14.30 -23.41
C MET A 83 -33.96 -14.09 -24.54
N LEU A 84 -34.05 -12.87 -25.07
CA LEU A 84 -34.91 -12.54 -26.21
C LEU A 84 -34.44 -13.26 -27.49
N HIS A 85 -33.13 -13.29 -27.75
CA HIS A 85 -32.57 -14.05 -28.88
C HIS A 85 -32.78 -15.55 -28.74
N ALA A 86 -32.70 -16.08 -27.52
CA ALA A 86 -32.96 -17.48 -27.20
C ALA A 86 -34.47 -17.81 -27.19
N ARG A 87 -35.34 -16.81 -27.32
CA ARG A 87 -36.81 -16.98 -27.36
C ARG A 87 -37.41 -17.65 -26.13
N LEU A 88 -36.90 -17.31 -24.95
CA LEU A 88 -37.50 -17.80 -23.72
C LEU A 88 -38.98 -17.41 -23.67
N ALA A 89 -39.81 -18.35 -23.21
CA ALA A 89 -41.21 -18.06 -22.96
C ALA A 89 -41.35 -17.15 -21.73
N ARG A 90 -40.52 -17.37 -20.71
CA ARG A 90 -40.60 -16.64 -19.44
C ARG A 90 -39.26 -16.49 -18.74
N VAL A 91 -39.10 -15.38 -18.04
CA VAL A 91 -38.00 -15.09 -17.12
C VAL A 91 -38.57 -14.75 -15.75
N VAL A 92 -38.02 -15.37 -14.71
CA VAL A 92 -38.40 -15.15 -13.32
C VAL A 92 -37.17 -14.74 -12.53
N TYR A 93 -37.17 -13.56 -11.93
CA TYR A 93 -36.03 -13.09 -11.14
C TYR A 93 -36.36 -12.88 -9.66
N GLY A 94 -35.33 -13.00 -8.83
CA GLY A 94 -35.41 -12.85 -7.37
C GLY A 94 -35.38 -11.39 -6.93
N ALA A 95 -34.18 -10.88 -6.64
CA ALA A 95 -33.98 -9.50 -6.19
C ALA A 95 -33.88 -8.53 -7.38
N PRO A 96 -34.37 -7.28 -7.26
CA PRO A 96 -34.13 -6.23 -8.25
C PRO A 96 -32.64 -5.83 -8.29
N ASP A 97 -32.17 -5.34 -9.44
CA ASP A 97 -30.84 -4.73 -9.58
C ASP A 97 -30.97 -3.24 -9.91
N PRO A 98 -30.91 -2.33 -8.91
CA PRO A 98 -31.07 -0.90 -9.13
C PRO A 98 -29.91 -0.26 -9.91
N LYS A 99 -28.81 -0.99 -10.16
CA LYS A 99 -27.63 -0.45 -10.85
C LYS A 99 -27.56 -0.84 -12.31
N THR A 100 -27.96 -2.06 -12.67
CA THR A 100 -27.83 -2.55 -14.05
C THR A 100 -29.05 -3.31 -14.59
N GLY A 101 -30.10 -3.48 -13.78
CA GLY A 101 -31.28 -4.26 -14.10
C GLY A 101 -32.05 -3.75 -15.33
N ALA A 102 -32.34 -4.67 -16.25
CA ALA A 102 -32.96 -4.40 -17.55
C ALA A 102 -34.40 -4.93 -17.67
N ALA A 103 -35.04 -5.25 -16.55
CA ALA A 103 -36.41 -5.75 -16.48
C ALA A 103 -37.35 -4.82 -15.69
N GLY A 104 -36.95 -3.56 -15.52
CA GLY A 104 -37.74 -2.54 -14.83
C GLY A 104 -36.95 -1.62 -13.89
N SER A 105 -35.74 -1.99 -13.45
CA SER A 105 -34.96 -1.15 -12.52
C SER A 105 -34.29 0.06 -13.19
N VAL A 106 -33.41 -0.16 -14.16
CA VAL A 106 -32.72 0.93 -14.89
C VAL A 106 -33.38 1.16 -16.25
N LEU A 107 -33.71 0.06 -16.93
CA LEU A 107 -34.43 0.05 -18.20
C LEU A 107 -35.29 -1.21 -18.27
N ASN A 108 -36.16 -1.31 -19.28
CA ASN A 108 -37.01 -2.48 -19.47
C ASN A 108 -37.00 -2.95 -20.92
N LEU A 109 -36.08 -3.86 -21.26
CA LEU A 109 -36.00 -4.42 -22.62
C LEU A 109 -37.18 -5.33 -22.94
N PHE A 110 -37.73 -6.01 -21.92
CA PHE A 110 -38.86 -6.91 -22.10
C PHE A 110 -40.19 -6.19 -22.36
N ALA A 111 -40.26 -4.88 -22.11
CA ALA A 111 -41.41 -4.05 -22.39
C ALA A 111 -41.31 -3.27 -23.72
N GLU A 112 -40.23 -3.44 -24.50
CA GLU A 112 -40.06 -2.74 -25.78
C GLU A 112 -40.78 -3.48 -26.91
N PRO A 113 -41.91 -2.96 -27.43
CA PRO A 113 -42.71 -3.65 -28.44
C PRO A 113 -42.04 -3.73 -29.81
N ARG A 114 -41.00 -2.92 -30.09
CA ARG A 114 -40.25 -2.99 -31.35
C ARG A 114 -39.31 -4.20 -31.42
N LEU A 115 -39.01 -4.84 -30.28
CA LEU A 115 -38.23 -6.08 -30.27
C LEU A 115 -39.13 -7.25 -30.70
N ASN A 116 -38.63 -8.07 -31.62
CA ASN A 116 -39.41 -9.10 -32.31
C ASN A 116 -40.01 -10.14 -31.34
N HIS A 117 -39.16 -10.81 -30.57
CA HIS A 117 -39.62 -11.83 -29.61
C HIS A 117 -40.01 -11.18 -28.29
N GLN A 118 -41.05 -11.71 -27.66
CA GLN A 118 -41.58 -11.21 -26.40
C GLN A 118 -41.51 -12.32 -25.34
N THR A 119 -40.97 -11.97 -24.17
CA THR A 119 -40.75 -12.90 -23.07
C THR A 119 -41.48 -12.39 -21.84
N ALA A 120 -42.30 -13.24 -21.23
CA ALA A 120 -43.01 -12.86 -20.00
C ALA A 120 -42.04 -12.72 -18.83
N VAL A 121 -42.15 -11.65 -18.04
CA VAL A 121 -41.27 -11.40 -16.90
C VAL A 121 -42.04 -11.41 -15.59
N GLN A 122 -41.47 -12.07 -14.58
CA GLN A 122 -41.94 -11.96 -13.20
C GLN A 122 -40.76 -11.70 -12.25
N GLY A 123 -40.78 -10.54 -11.59
CA GLY A 123 -39.84 -10.23 -10.51
C GLY A 123 -40.33 -10.64 -9.12
N GLY A 124 -39.43 -10.59 -8.15
CA GLY A 124 -39.77 -10.63 -6.73
C GLY A 124 -39.81 -12.02 -6.09
N VAL A 125 -39.51 -13.10 -6.83
CA VAL A 125 -39.64 -14.47 -6.30
C VAL A 125 -38.48 -14.79 -5.36
N LEU A 126 -38.77 -14.96 -4.06
CA LEU A 126 -37.75 -15.08 -3.01
C LEU A 126 -36.77 -13.88 -3.00
N ALA A 127 -37.27 -12.68 -3.29
CA ALA A 127 -36.45 -11.47 -3.39
C ALA A 127 -35.58 -11.21 -2.15
N ALA A 128 -36.15 -11.38 -0.95
CA ALA A 128 -35.44 -11.19 0.31
C ALA A 128 -34.25 -12.16 0.45
N GLU A 129 -34.44 -13.45 0.17
CA GLU A 129 -33.37 -14.46 0.25
C GLU A 129 -32.28 -14.19 -0.80
N CYS A 130 -32.67 -13.87 -2.04
CA CYS A 130 -31.73 -13.57 -3.10
C CYS A 130 -30.93 -12.29 -2.83
N GLY A 131 -31.60 -11.24 -2.34
CA GLY A 131 -30.97 -9.98 -1.96
C GLY A 131 -30.03 -10.15 -0.77
N ALA A 132 -30.44 -10.93 0.25
CA ALA A 132 -29.62 -11.19 1.43
C ALA A 132 -28.31 -11.90 1.08
N LEU A 133 -28.33 -12.88 0.16
CA LEU A 133 -27.11 -13.57 -0.29
C LEU A 133 -26.13 -12.59 -0.96
N LEU A 134 -26.62 -11.75 -1.87
CA LEU A 134 -25.80 -10.75 -2.56
C LEU A 134 -25.24 -9.70 -1.59
N GLN A 135 -26.09 -9.20 -0.69
CA GLN A 135 -25.69 -8.23 0.34
C GLN A 135 -24.66 -8.82 1.31
N GLY A 136 -24.84 -10.06 1.77
CA GLY A 136 -23.91 -10.75 2.66
C GLY A 136 -22.51 -10.87 2.05
N PHE A 137 -22.44 -11.31 0.79
CA PHE A 137 -21.18 -11.43 0.06
C PHE A 137 -20.41 -10.12 -0.07
N PHE A 138 -21.09 -9.00 -0.35
CA PHE A 138 -20.44 -7.69 -0.40
C PHE A 138 -20.20 -7.10 0.99
N LYS A 139 -21.00 -7.43 2.01
CA LYS A 139 -20.80 -6.96 3.38
C LYS A 139 -19.51 -7.51 3.97
N GLU A 140 -19.24 -8.80 3.78
CA GLU A 140 -17.99 -9.44 4.19
C GLU A 140 -16.76 -8.84 3.48
N ARG A 141 -16.93 -8.42 2.22
CA ARG A 141 -15.88 -7.73 1.43
C ARG A 141 -15.83 -6.21 1.61
N ARG A 142 -16.82 -5.59 2.29
CA ARG A 142 -16.87 -4.16 2.63
C ARG A 142 -16.32 -3.85 4.02
N VAL A 143 -15.89 -4.86 4.78
CA VAL A 143 -15.10 -4.63 5.99
C VAL A 143 -13.82 -3.94 5.55
N ASN A 144 -13.73 -2.63 5.76
CA ASN A 144 -12.46 -1.91 5.64
C ASN A 144 -11.57 -2.51 6.73
N PRO A 145 -10.54 -3.31 6.38
CA PRO A 145 -9.72 -3.98 7.39
C PRO A 145 -9.00 -2.96 8.27
N ASN A 146 -8.89 -1.70 7.81
CA ASN A 146 -8.16 -0.63 8.46
C ASN A 146 -9.01 0.66 8.44
N PRO A 147 -10.08 0.77 9.27
CA PRO A 147 -10.87 1.99 9.35
C PRO A 147 -9.97 3.18 9.70
N LEU A 148 -10.18 4.31 9.04
CA LEU A 148 -9.43 5.53 9.35
C LEU A 148 -9.90 6.05 10.72
N ARG A 149 -8.95 6.32 11.62
CA ARG A 149 -9.24 6.95 12.91
C ARG A 149 -9.73 8.38 12.72
N ASP A 150 -10.62 8.82 13.60
CA ASP A 150 -11.20 10.17 13.57
C ASP A 150 -10.15 11.29 13.76
N ASP A 151 -9.02 10.99 14.40
CA ASP A 151 -7.91 11.92 14.63
C ASP A 151 -6.81 11.86 13.57
N ALA A 152 -7.03 11.11 12.48
CA ALA A 152 -6.08 10.94 11.38
C ALA A 152 -6.69 11.29 10.01
N LEU A 153 -5.81 11.51 9.05
CA LEU A 153 -6.11 11.67 7.64
C LEU A 153 -5.43 10.54 6.86
N ARG A 154 -6.02 10.17 5.72
CA ARG A 154 -5.46 9.21 4.78
C ARG A 154 -5.47 9.83 3.40
N THR A 155 -4.28 9.99 2.83
CA THR A 155 -4.13 10.50 1.48
C THR A 155 -4.86 9.57 0.50
N PRO A 156 -5.71 10.08 -0.41
CA PRO A 156 -6.41 9.25 -1.38
C PRO A 156 -5.43 8.46 -2.26
N ASP A 157 -5.74 7.18 -2.54
CA ASP A 157 -4.88 6.31 -3.35
C ASP A 157 -4.60 6.89 -4.76
N ALA A 158 -5.53 7.70 -5.29
CA ALA A 158 -5.37 8.42 -6.55
C ALA A 158 -4.16 9.37 -6.58
N ALA A 159 -3.72 9.89 -5.43
CA ALA A 159 -2.54 10.74 -5.35
C ALA A 159 -1.23 9.99 -5.67
N PHE A 160 -1.25 8.66 -5.61
CA PHE A 160 -0.09 7.80 -5.83
C PHE A 160 -0.14 7.01 -7.14
N GLN A 161 -1.02 7.39 -8.08
CA GLN A 161 -1.08 6.81 -9.41
C GLN A 161 0.08 7.36 -10.27
N ASP A 162 0.62 6.51 -11.15
CA ASP A 162 1.61 6.86 -12.17
C ASP A 162 2.89 7.55 -11.65
N LEU A 163 3.34 7.18 -10.44
CA LEU A 163 4.58 7.69 -9.87
C LEU A 163 5.82 7.19 -10.64
N PRO A 164 6.73 8.08 -11.08
CA PRO A 164 7.91 7.69 -11.86
C PRO A 164 8.80 6.72 -11.09
N GLY A 165 9.12 5.57 -11.68
CA GLY A 165 10.08 4.61 -11.10
C GLY A 165 9.61 3.93 -9.82
N TYR A 166 8.30 3.92 -9.51
CA TYR A 166 7.75 3.31 -8.29
C TYR A 166 6.65 2.28 -8.61
N PRO A 167 7.01 1.10 -9.16
CA PRO A 167 6.05 0.11 -9.64
C PRO A 167 5.52 -0.85 -8.57
N TRP A 168 5.91 -0.67 -7.30
CA TRP A 168 5.69 -1.65 -6.24
C TRP A 168 4.30 -1.60 -5.63
N ALA A 169 3.80 -2.78 -5.26
CA ALA A 169 2.50 -2.92 -4.63
C ALA A 169 2.55 -2.44 -3.17
N PRO A 170 1.49 -1.75 -2.67
CA PRO A 170 1.47 -1.32 -1.28
C PRO A 170 1.10 -2.48 -0.34
N HIS A 171 1.84 -2.63 0.76
CA HIS A 171 1.45 -3.45 1.90
C HIS A 171 1.07 -2.57 3.09
N TYR A 172 0.22 -3.09 3.98
CA TYR A 172 -0.27 -2.33 5.13
C TYR A 172 -0.31 -3.17 6.41
N LEU A 173 -0.05 -2.53 7.55
CA LEU A 173 -0.30 -3.04 8.90
C LEU A 173 -1.13 -2.02 9.69
N SER A 174 -1.93 -2.50 10.64
CA SER A 174 -2.72 -1.67 11.56
C SER A 174 -2.86 -2.28 12.96
N ASP A 175 -2.33 -3.49 13.12
CA ASP A 175 -2.43 -4.36 14.28
C ASP A 175 -1.26 -4.19 15.26
N LEU A 176 -0.32 -3.27 14.99
CA LEU A 176 0.73 -2.93 15.93
C LEU A 176 0.13 -2.16 17.13
N PRO A 177 0.39 -2.59 18.38
CA PRO A 177 -0.09 -1.89 19.57
C PRO A 177 0.16 -0.37 19.55
N ALA A 178 1.35 0.08 19.16
CA ALA A 178 1.72 1.49 19.10
C ALA A 178 0.95 2.28 18.01
N LEU A 179 0.45 1.61 16.97
CA LEU A 179 -0.38 2.27 15.95
C LEU A 179 -1.77 2.58 16.46
N ALA A 180 -2.27 1.81 17.44
CA ALA A 180 -3.62 1.93 17.98
C ALA A 180 -4.67 2.11 16.86
N GLY A 181 -4.60 1.28 15.82
CA GLY A 181 -5.50 1.28 14.66
C GLY A 181 -5.11 2.20 13.48
N LEU A 182 -4.03 2.99 13.57
CA LEU A 182 -3.48 3.69 12.41
C LEU A 182 -2.94 2.68 11.39
N ARG A 183 -3.09 2.99 10.11
CA ARG A 183 -2.54 2.18 9.02
C ARG A 183 -1.14 2.65 8.64
N LEU A 184 -0.16 1.76 8.81
CA LEU A 184 1.21 1.91 8.35
C LEU A 184 1.36 1.25 6.97
N HIS A 185 1.88 1.98 5.99
CA HIS A 185 2.29 1.43 4.68
C HIS A 185 3.74 0.95 4.72
N TYR A 186 4.04 -0.08 3.93
CA TYR A 186 5.41 -0.51 3.63
C TYR A 186 5.49 -1.21 2.27
N LEU A 187 6.68 -1.21 1.69
CA LEU A 187 7.07 -2.13 0.62
C LEU A 187 7.65 -3.41 1.21
N ASP A 188 7.39 -4.56 0.58
CA ASP A 188 7.96 -5.88 0.91
C ASP A 188 8.19 -6.65 -0.39
N GLU A 189 9.38 -6.48 -0.95
CA GLU A 189 9.75 -6.94 -2.28
C GLU A 189 10.87 -7.98 -2.21
N GLY A 190 10.93 -8.86 -3.21
CA GLY A 190 11.91 -9.95 -3.27
C GLY A 190 11.52 -11.17 -2.41
N PRO A 191 12.36 -12.23 -2.41
CA PRO A 191 12.06 -13.48 -1.72
C PRO A 191 12.09 -13.30 -0.20
N ARG A 192 11.07 -13.80 0.51
CA ARG A 192 11.02 -13.70 1.99
C ARG A 192 12.07 -14.54 2.70
N ASP A 193 12.59 -15.55 2.02
CA ASP A 193 13.66 -16.45 2.44
C ASP A 193 15.04 -16.02 1.89
N ALA A 194 15.15 -14.79 1.36
CA ALA A 194 16.43 -14.24 0.93
C ALA A 194 17.44 -14.22 2.09
N ARG A 195 18.72 -14.43 1.76
CA ARG A 195 19.82 -14.47 2.74
C ARG A 195 20.06 -13.12 3.43
N ARG A 196 19.55 -12.04 2.86
CA ARG A 196 19.73 -10.67 3.31
C ARG A 196 18.43 -9.90 3.13
N THR A 197 18.05 -9.14 4.15
CA THR A 197 16.91 -8.23 4.12
C THR A 197 17.41 -6.79 4.26
N TRP A 198 17.12 -5.95 3.27
CA TRP A 198 17.38 -4.51 3.36
C TRP A 198 16.20 -3.83 4.05
N LEU A 199 16.40 -3.30 5.25
CA LEU A 199 15.42 -2.45 5.92
C LEU A 199 15.73 -0.99 5.63
N LEU A 200 14.91 -0.35 4.79
CA LEU A 200 15.14 0.99 4.26
C LEU A 200 14.31 2.03 5.02
N LEU A 201 14.94 2.85 5.86
CA LEU A 201 14.23 3.84 6.68
C LEU A 201 14.44 5.25 6.14
N HIS A 202 13.37 5.86 5.65
CA HIS A 202 13.38 7.22 5.11
C HIS A 202 13.38 8.29 6.22
N GLY A 203 13.67 9.55 5.84
CA GLY A 203 13.61 10.71 6.72
C GLY A 203 12.53 11.73 6.34
N ASN A 204 12.61 12.94 6.90
CA ASN A 204 11.69 14.04 6.67
C ASN A 204 12.17 14.95 5.52
N PRO A 205 11.28 15.44 4.62
CA PRO A 205 9.86 15.12 4.46
C PRO A 205 9.61 14.03 3.39
N SER A 206 10.51 13.05 3.30
CA SER A 206 10.47 11.99 2.30
C SER A 206 9.54 10.84 2.69
N TRP A 207 9.50 9.80 1.86
CA TRP A 207 8.81 8.54 2.11
C TRP A 207 9.52 7.43 1.30
N SER A 208 9.04 6.18 1.33
CA SER A 208 9.69 5.02 0.67
C SER A 208 10.07 5.25 -0.81
N TYR A 209 9.42 6.17 -1.52
CA TYR A 209 9.80 6.64 -2.86
C TYR A 209 11.25 7.12 -2.99
N ILE A 210 11.86 7.63 -1.90
CA ILE A 210 13.27 8.04 -1.85
C ILE A 210 14.24 6.90 -2.19
N TRP A 211 13.82 5.65 -1.99
CA TRP A 211 14.66 4.48 -2.20
C TRP A 211 14.58 3.93 -3.63
N ARG A 212 13.77 4.52 -4.52
CA ARG A 212 13.40 3.93 -5.81
C ARG A 212 14.58 3.61 -6.75
N HIS A 213 15.69 4.32 -6.62
CA HIS A 213 16.90 4.05 -7.41
C HIS A 213 17.78 2.95 -6.82
N MET A 214 17.58 2.60 -5.56
CA MET A 214 18.36 1.60 -4.83
C MET A 214 17.65 0.23 -4.81
N ILE A 215 16.32 0.23 -4.65
CA ILE A 215 15.51 -1.00 -4.57
C ILE A 215 15.79 -1.96 -5.75
N PRO A 216 15.82 -1.53 -7.03
CA PRO A 216 16.07 -2.44 -8.14
C PRO A 216 17.44 -3.13 -8.08
N VAL A 217 18.45 -2.47 -7.51
CA VAL A 217 19.80 -3.03 -7.35
C VAL A 217 19.80 -4.16 -6.32
N PHE A 218 19.12 -3.95 -5.19
CA PHE A 218 18.98 -4.96 -4.14
C PHE A 218 18.17 -6.17 -4.63
N LEU A 219 17.06 -5.94 -5.33
CA LEU A 219 16.25 -7.01 -5.90
C LEU A 219 17.01 -7.80 -6.98
N ALA A 220 17.82 -7.14 -7.80
CA ALA A 220 18.69 -7.81 -8.77
C ALA A 220 19.76 -8.70 -8.12
N ALA A 221 20.14 -8.42 -6.87
CA ALA A 221 21.04 -9.26 -6.09
C ALA A 221 20.33 -10.47 -5.45
N GLY A 222 19.02 -10.61 -5.63
CA GLY A 222 18.21 -11.68 -5.02
C GLY A 222 17.86 -11.42 -3.55
N ASP A 223 18.01 -10.17 -3.08
CA ASP A 223 17.71 -9.82 -1.70
C ASP A 223 16.24 -9.48 -1.48
N ARG A 224 15.81 -9.52 -0.22
CA ARG A 224 14.54 -8.95 0.22
C ARG A 224 14.71 -7.47 0.52
N VAL A 225 13.71 -6.67 0.19
CA VAL A 225 13.67 -5.23 0.51
C VAL A 225 12.39 -4.92 1.27
N VAL A 226 12.53 -4.28 2.43
CA VAL A 226 11.43 -3.80 3.25
C VAL A 226 11.60 -2.31 3.51
N ALA A 227 10.61 -1.49 3.12
CA ALA A 227 10.67 -0.03 3.24
C ALA A 227 9.36 0.54 3.80
N PRO A 228 9.24 0.75 5.12
CA PRO A 228 8.06 1.35 5.73
C PRO A 228 7.99 2.86 5.47
N ASP A 229 6.77 3.39 5.32
CA ASP A 229 6.49 4.81 5.42
C ASP A 229 6.17 5.17 6.86
N LEU A 230 6.95 6.03 7.50
CA LEU A 230 6.67 6.52 8.85
C LEU A 230 5.27 7.13 8.93
N ILE A 231 4.62 7.01 10.09
CA ILE A 231 3.30 7.60 10.31
C ILE A 231 3.37 9.11 10.12
N GLY A 232 2.48 9.68 9.30
CA GLY A 232 2.56 11.07 8.85
C GLY A 232 3.20 11.28 7.47
N PHE A 233 3.77 10.24 6.86
CA PHE A 233 4.47 10.30 5.57
C PHE A 233 3.90 9.29 4.56
N GLY A 234 4.27 9.46 3.29
CA GLY A 234 3.95 8.50 2.22
C GLY A 234 2.49 8.07 2.18
N LYS A 235 2.25 6.77 2.06
CA LYS A 235 0.89 6.17 2.04
C LYS A 235 0.36 5.79 3.44
N SER A 236 1.16 6.00 4.48
CA SER A 236 0.74 5.81 5.87
C SER A 236 -0.28 6.87 6.29
N ASP A 237 -1.10 6.51 7.28
CA ASP A 237 -2.03 7.44 7.92
C ASP A 237 -1.28 8.61 8.56
N LYS A 238 -1.96 9.75 8.67
CA LYS A 238 -1.38 11.03 9.09
C LYS A 238 -2.18 11.63 10.24
N PRO A 239 -1.72 11.49 11.49
CA PRO A 239 -2.35 12.16 12.64
C PRO A 239 -2.51 13.66 12.38
N LYS A 240 -3.67 14.22 12.76
CA LYS A 240 -3.99 15.63 12.51
C LYS A 240 -3.18 16.60 13.38
N LYS A 241 -2.69 16.15 14.52
CA LYS A 241 -2.03 16.99 15.54
C LYS A 241 -0.53 16.70 15.61
N ASP A 242 0.27 17.76 15.54
CA ASP A 242 1.73 17.72 15.62
C ASP A 242 2.23 17.01 16.90
N ALA A 243 1.57 17.23 18.04
CA ALA A 243 1.94 16.68 19.35
C ALA A 243 1.87 15.14 19.43
N VAL A 244 1.19 14.46 18.50
CA VAL A 244 1.16 12.98 18.45
C VAL A 244 2.52 12.42 18.05
N HIS A 245 3.29 13.16 17.24
CA HIS A 245 4.61 12.72 16.82
C HIS A 245 5.63 13.01 17.94
N THR A 246 6.16 11.94 18.51
CA THR A 246 7.25 11.92 19.49
C THR A 246 8.34 10.95 19.01
N PHE A 247 9.59 11.17 19.42
CA PHE A 247 10.71 10.30 19.05
C PHE A 247 10.45 8.88 19.57
N GLY A 248 10.10 8.77 20.86
CA GLY A 248 9.83 7.48 21.51
C GLY A 248 8.72 6.69 20.80
N TRP A 249 7.65 7.35 20.36
CA TRP A 249 6.54 6.68 19.69
C TRP A 249 6.91 6.17 18.29
N HIS A 250 7.57 6.98 17.46
CA HIS A 250 8.03 6.52 16.13
C HIS A 250 9.02 5.37 16.24
N ARG A 251 9.94 5.44 17.21
CA ARG A 251 10.87 4.35 17.51
C ARG A 251 10.11 3.07 17.89
N GLN A 252 9.10 3.18 18.76
CA GLN A 252 8.30 2.03 19.19
C GLN A 252 7.54 1.39 18.02
N VAL A 253 6.95 2.18 17.14
CA VAL A 253 6.29 1.67 15.92
C VAL A 253 7.26 0.87 15.05
N LEU A 254 8.50 1.34 14.88
CA LEU A 254 9.52 0.62 14.11
C LEU A 254 9.96 -0.69 14.77
N LEU A 255 10.13 -0.72 16.09
CA LEU A 255 10.45 -1.94 16.83
C LEU A 255 9.35 -2.99 16.65
N GLU A 256 8.09 -2.60 16.85
CA GLU A 256 6.94 -3.48 16.66
C GLU A 256 6.79 -3.92 15.21
N PHE A 257 7.08 -3.04 14.24
CA PHE A 257 7.08 -3.38 12.82
C PHE A 257 8.08 -4.48 12.47
N ILE A 258 9.32 -4.35 12.95
CA ILE A 258 10.39 -5.33 12.75
C ILE A 258 10.00 -6.68 13.36
N GLU A 259 9.48 -6.67 14.59
CA GLU A 259 9.03 -7.87 15.29
C GLU A 259 7.83 -8.53 14.58
N ARG A 260 6.84 -7.73 14.18
CA ARG A 260 5.61 -8.20 13.52
C ARG A 260 5.85 -8.90 12.18
N LEU A 261 6.90 -8.51 11.46
CA LEU A 261 7.32 -9.14 10.21
C LEU A 261 8.42 -10.21 10.41
N ASP A 262 8.85 -10.44 11.65
CA ASP A 262 10.00 -11.24 12.05
C ASP A 262 11.23 -11.00 11.15
N LEU A 263 11.58 -9.72 10.93
CA LEU A 263 12.71 -9.40 10.06
C LEU A 263 14.02 -9.89 10.70
N ARG A 264 14.84 -10.55 9.88
CA ARG A 264 16.15 -11.13 10.24
C ARG A 264 17.13 -10.89 9.11
N HIS A 265 18.41 -11.09 9.40
CA HIS A 265 19.50 -10.85 8.46
C HIS A 265 19.46 -9.44 7.88
N ILE A 266 19.18 -8.47 8.75
CA ILE A 266 18.90 -7.09 8.36
C ILE A 266 20.20 -6.38 8.03
N VAL A 267 20.28 -5.83 6.82
CA VAL A 267 21.15 -4.69 6.54
C VAL A 267 20.30 -3.43 6.65
N LEU A 268 20.52 -2.68 7.73
CA LEU A 268 19.77 -1.47 8.04
C LEU A 268 20.30 -0.33 7.18
N ALA A 269 19.47 0.24 6.32
CA ALA A 269 19.81 1.37 5.46
C ALA A 269 19.07 2.63 5.93
N VAL A 270 19.85 3.67 6.28
CA VAL A 270 19.32 4.84 6.99
C VAL A 270 19.88 6.16 6.45
N GLN A 271 19.06 7.21 6.55
CA GLN A 271 19.37 8.60 6.21
C GLN A 271 18.41 9.52 6.98
N ASP A 272 18.85 10.74 7.34
CA ASP A 272 18.08 11.73 8.10
C ASP A 272 17.32 11.11 9.30
N TRP A 273 16.02 11.36 9.47
CA TRP A 273 15.21 10.82 10.55
C TRP A 273 15.14 9.30 10.57
N GLY A 274 15.30 8.66 9.42
CA GLY A 274 15.45 7.22 9.32
C GLY A 274 16.69 6.73 10.08
N GLY A 275 17.76 7.53 10.12
CA GLY A 275 18.94 7.24 10.94
C GLY A 275 18.81 7.69 12.39
N LEU A 276 18.20 8.85 12.68
CA LEU A 276 17.95 9.27 14.06
C LEU A 276 17.16 8.20 14.82
N LEU A 277 16.14 7.62 14.20
CA LEU A 277 15.36 6.52 14.77
C LEU A 277 16.08 5.18 14.60
N GLY A 278 16.48 4.86 13.36
CA GLY A 278 17.02 3.56 12.96
C GLY A 278 18.26 3.15 13.72
N LEU A 279 19.19 4.07 13.97
CA LEU A 279 20.41 3.77 14.71
C LEU A 279 20.14 3.40 16.18
N THR A 280 18.93 3.61 16.69
CA THR A 280 18.54 3.20 18.06
C THR A 280 17.83 1.85 18.13
N LEU A 281 17.60 1.19 16.99
CA LEU A 281 16.87 -0.08 16.91
C LEU A 281 17.74 -1.31 17.19
N PRO A 282 18.98 -1.43 16.65
CA PRO A 282 19.77 -2.65 16.79
C PRO A 282 20.05 -3.08 18.23
N MET A 283 20.22 -2.12 19.15
CA MET A 283 20.48 -2.43 20.56
C MET A 283 19.34 -3.18 21.27
N ALA A 284 18.12 -3.18 20.70
CA ALA A 284 16.98 -3.89 21.27
C ALA A 284 16.96 -5.39 20.90
N ALA A 285 17.47 -5.74 19.73
CA ALA A 285 17.53 -7.11 19.22
C ALA A 285 18.74 -7.26 18.28
N PRO A 286 19.98 -7.23 18.80
CA PRO A 286 21.19 -7.15 17.98
C PRO A 286 21.33 -8.31 16.99
N GLU A 287 20.83 -9.48 17.35
CA GLU A 287 20.87 -10.71 16.56
C GLU A 287 20.06 -10.66 15.26
N ARG A 288 19.21 -9.65 15.07
CA ARG A 288 18.46 -9.47 13.82
C ARG A 288 19.27 -8.75 12.74
N TYR A 289 20.39 -8.11 13.10
CA TYR A 289 21.11 -7.17 12.23
C TYR A 289 22.50 -7.67 11.87
N ASP A 290 22.74 -7.87 10.57
CA ASP A 290 24.02 -8.31 10.02
C ASP A 290 24.85 -7.12 9.52
N GLY A 291 24.21 -6.00 9.15
CA GLY A 291 24.91 -4.85 8.60
C GLY A 291 24.21 -3.50 8.74
N LEU A 292 24.97 -2.44 8.47
CA LEU A 292 24.54 -1.05 8.47
C LEU A 292 25.03 -0.35 7.18
N LEU A 293 24.10 0.14 6.37
CA LEU A 293 24.35 1.14 5.32
C LEU A 293 23.89 2.51 5.82
N VAL A 294 24.84 3.37 6.19
CA VAL A 294 24.53 4.69 6.77
C VAL A 294 24.83 5.80 5.77
N MET A 295 23.83 6.63 5.51
CA MET A 295 23.94 7.87 4.73
C MET A 295 23.64 9.08 5.62
N ASN A 296 23.83 10.30 5.09
CA ASN A 296 23.69 11.60 5.78
C ASN A 296 22.66 11.59 6.92
N THR A 297 23.15 11.40 8.15
CA THR A 297 22.35 11.26 9.37
C THR A 297 23.24 11.54 10.59
N THR A 298 22.68 11.43 11.80
CA THR A 298 23.44 11.47 13.06
C THR A 298 22.73 10.69 14.17
N LEU A 299 23.39 10.57 15.32
CA LEU A 299 22.78 10.24 16.62
C LEU A 299 22.51 11.54 17.37
N ALA A 300 21.24 11.90 17.53
CA ALA A 300 20.85 13.12 18.25
C ALA A 300 20.93 12.89 19.76
N THR A 301 22.14 12.95 20.31
CA THR A 301 22.42 12.64 21.71
C THR A 301 22.07 13.76 22.68
N GLY A 302 21.87 15.00 22.20
CA GLY A 302 21.64 16.17 23.07
C GLY A 302 22.84 16.58 23.93
N ASP A 303 24.03 16.02 23.66
CA ASP A 303 25.27 16.33 24.40
C ASP A 303 26.10 17.43 23.72
N ALA A 304 25.75 17.76 22.47
CA ALA A 304 26.43 18.76 21.66
C ALA A 304 25.39 19.59 20.88
N PRO A 305 25.67 20.88 20.62
CA PRO A 305 24.80 21.72 19.79
C PRO A 305 24.58 21.11 18.41
N LEU A 306 23.39 21.35 17.86
CA LEU A 306 23.08 20.99 16.48
C LEU A 306 23.93 21.81 15.50
N SER A 307 24.17 21.26 14.31
CA SER A 307 24.93 21.99 13.29
C SER A 307 24.21 23.30 12.92
N PRO A 308 24.94 24.37 12.56
CA PRO A 308 24.31 25.62 12.10
C PRO A 308 23.34 25.41 10.93
N GLY A 309 23.65 24.48 10.03
CA GLY A 309 22.76 24.10 8.92
C GLY A 309 21.47 23.46 9.40
N PHE A 310 21.52 22.63 10.46
CA PHE A 310 20.33 22.05 11.06
C PHE A 310 19.46 23.09 11.77
N VAL A 311 20.07 24.01 12.54
CA VAL A 311 19.35 25.10 13.19
C VAL A 311 18.63 25.97 12.14
N ALA A 312 19.32 26.36 11.08
CA ALA A 312 18.73 27.11 9.97
C ALA A 312 17.59 26.36 9.26
N TRP A 313 17.72 25.04 9.08
CA TRP A 313 16.66 24.19 8.54
C TRP A 313 15.43 24.17 9.46
N ARG A 314 15.62 23.97 10.77
CA ARG A 314 14.54 23.98 11.77
C ARG A 314 13.80 25.31 11.77
N GLU A 315 14.52 26.42 11.78
CA GLU A 315 13.94 27.77 11.71
C GLU A 315 13.16 27.99 10.42
N MET A 316 13.66 27.51 9.28
CA MET A 316 12.97 27.60 8.00
C MET A 316 11.65 26.83 8.03
N CYS A 317 11.63 25.60 8.54
CA CYS A 317 10.41 24.81 8.69
C CYS A 317 9.41 25.48 9.64
N ALA A 318 9.86 26.06 10.75
CA ALA A 318 9.00 26.77 11.69
C ALA A 318 8.41 28.05 11.08
N GLY A 319 9.21 28.81 10.33
CA GLY A 319 8.77 30.05 9.67
C GLY A 319 7.94 29.84 8.40
N LYS A 320 8.03 28.66 7.76
CA LYS A 320 7.33 28.30 6.52
C LYS A 320 6.74 26.89 6.60
N PRO A 321 5.73 26.64 7.44
CA PRO A 321 5.19 25.29 7.68
C PRO A 321 4.63 24.60 6.43
N ASP A 322 4.21 25.37 5.43
CA ASP A 322 3.71 24.87 4.14
C ASP A 322 4.74 25.02 3.00
N PHE A 323 6.04 24.94 3.31
CA PHE A 323 7.09 24.99 2.30
C PHE A 323 6.85 23.97 1.17
N ASP A 324 7.24 24.32 -0.04
CA ASP A 324 7.08 23.45 -1.21
C ASP A 324 8.13 22.33 -1.17
N ILE A 325 7.68 21.11 -0.88
CA ILE A 325 8.53 19.93 -0.78
C ILE A 325 9.08 19.55 -2.17
N ALA A 326 8.30 19.68 -3.24
CA ALA A 326 8.80 19.39 -4.59
C ALA A 326 9.94 20.35 -4.96
N ARG A 327 9.80 21.63 -4.61
CA ARG A 327 10.87 22.63 -4.82
C ARG A 327 12.09 22.37 -3.93
N LEU A 328 11.90 21.87 -2.71
CA LEU A 328 13.00 21.45 -1.83
C LEU A 328 13.83 20.34 -2.50
N PHE A 329 13.18 19.29 -3.01
CA PHE A 329 13.84 18.20 -3.72
C PHE A 329 14.52 18.67 -5.00
N ALA A 330 13.84 19.49 -5.82
CA ALA A 330 14.40 20.04 -7.05
C ALA A 330 15.66 20.89 -6.80
N ARG A 331 15.71 21.63 -5.69
CA ARG A 331 16.88 22.45 -5.32
C ARG A 331 18.07 21.59 -4.91
N GLY A 332 17.83 20.50 -4.19
CA GLY A 332 18.89 19.59 -3.72
C GLY A 332 19.36 18.59 -4.77
N ASN A 333 18.56 18.37 -5.81
CA ASN A 333 18.75 17.32 -6.81
C ASN A 333 18.35 17.84 -8.21
N PRO A 334 19.20 18.67 -8.85
CA PRO A 334 18.87 19.31 -10.14
C PRO A 334 18.67 18.33 -11.31
N GLN A 335 19.09 17.06 -11.14
CA GLN A 335 18.88 15.99 -12.11
C GLN A 335 17.44 15.44 -12.14
N MET A 336 16.65 15.70 -11.10
CA MET A 336 15.30 15.15 -10.98
C MET A 336 14.34 15.86 -11.94
N SER A 337 13.44 15.07 -12.55
CA SER A 337 12.33 15.60 -13.32
C SER A 337 11.28 16.27 -12.43
N ALA A 338 10.45 17.14 -13.03
CA ALA A 338 9.33 17.75 -12.33
C ALA A 338 8.34 16.71 -11.75
N ALA A 339 8.13 15.59 -12.45
CA ALA A 339 7.26 14.51 -12.00
C ALA A 339 7.82 13.77 -10.78
N GLU A 340 9.13 13.52 -10.73
CA GLU A 340 9.79 12.94 -9.55
C GLU A 340 9.74 13.89 -8.35
N CYS A 341 9.96 15.18 -8.56
CA CYS A 341 9.79 16.18 -7.50
C CYS A 341 8.34 16.22 -6.99
N ALA A 342 7.35 16.15 -7.89
CA ALA A 342 5.93 16.12 -7.53
C ALA A 342 5.54 14.86 -6.72
N ALA A 343 6.23 13.73 -6.90
CA ALA A 343 5.99 12.51 -6.12
C ALA A 343 6.23 12.70 -4.61
N TYR A 344 7.07 13.65 -4.19
CA TYR A 344 7.25 14.00 -2.76
C TYR A 344 6.12 14.87 -2.20
N MET A 345 5.37 15.54 -3.07
CA MET A 345 4.18 16.31 -2.69
C MET A 345 2.92 15.45 -2.67
N ALA A 346 2.89 14.33 -3.38
CA ALA A 346 1.75 13.41 -3.45
C ALA A 346 1.13 13.04 -2.08
N PRO A 347 1.91 12.78 -0.99
CA PRO A 347 1.34 12.49 0.32
C PRO A 347 0.54 13.64 0.95
N TYR A 348 0.68 14.88 0.46
CA TYR A 348 0.29 16.11 1.15
C TYR A 348 -0.64 16.99 0.29
N PRO A 349 -1.90 16.57 0.04
CA PRO A 349 -2.85 17.32 -0.76
C PRO A 349 -3.25 18.67 -0.13
N ASP A 350 -3.15 18.78 1.19
CA ASP A 350 -3.44 20.00 1.96
C ASP A 350 -2.56 20.11 3.21
N SER A 351 -2.67 21.22 3.93
CA SER A 351 -1.91 21.50 5.16
C SER A 351 -2.27 20.59 6.34
N GLY A 352 -3.45 19.95 6.31
CA GLY A 352 -3.89 18.99 7.32
C GLY A 352 -3.04 17.72 7.31
N HIS A 353 -2.53 17.32 6.15
CA HIS A 353 -1.66 16.15 5.99
C HIS A 353 -0.21 16.39 6.44
N ARG A 354 0.14 17.62 6.86
CA ARG A 354 1.54 18.04 7.07
C ARG A 354 2.02 18.09 8.52
N ALA A 355 1.23 17.58 9.48
CA ALA A 355 1.58 17.62 10.90
C ALA A 355 2.97 17.04 11.21
N ALA A 356 3.32 15.90 10.60
CA ALA A 356 4.64 15.30 10.78
C ALA A 356 5.77 16.17 10.19
N THR A 357 5.56 16.77 9.01
CA THR A 357 6.58 17.60 8.35
C THR A 357 6.92 18.86 9.14
N ARG A 358 5.97 19.36 9.94
CA ARG A 358 6.18 20.48 10.89
C ARG A 358 6.86 20.01 12.17
N ARG A 359 6.43 18.85 12.70
CA ARG A 359 6.90 18.36 14.00
C ARG A 359 8.34 17.84 13.95
N PHE A 360 8.71 17.09 12.91
CA PHE A 360 10.00 16.40 12.85
C PHE A 360 11.21 17.34 13.03
N PRO A 361 11.34 18.48 12.32
CA PRO A 361 12.48 19.39 12.53
C PRO A 361 12.61 19.90 13.99
N ALA A 362 11.48 20.18 14.64
CA ALA A 362 11.44 20.65 16.02
C ALA A 362 11.70 19.54 17.07
N MET A 363 11.63 18.28 16.64
CA MET A 363 11.72 17.12 17.53
C MET A 363 13.12 16.51 17.58
N VAL A 364 14.08 17.00 16.79
CA VAL A 364 15.47 16.53 16.86
C VAL A 364 16.06 16.93 18.22
N PRO A 365 16.52 15.97 19.04
CA PRO A 365 17.09 16.26 20.35
C PRO A 365 18.26 17.24 20.28
N GLU A 366 18.17 18.33 21.04
CA GLU A 366 19.19 19.36 21.21
C GLU A 366 19.76 19.37 22.64
N HIS A 367 18.92 19.04 23.62
CA HIS A 367 19.25 19.04 25.05
C HIS A 367 19.22 17.63 25.63
N ALA A 368 19.86 17.45 26.78
CA ALA A 368 20.00 16.15 27.42
C ALA A 368 18.66 15.48 27.79
N ASP A 369 17.64 16.29 28.10
CA ASP A 369 16.30 15.86 28.54
C ASP A 369 15.28 15.79 27.39
N ASP A 370 15.69 16.11 26.16
CA ASP A 370 14.80 16.02 25.00
C ASP A 370 14.42 14.56 24.73
N ASP A 371 13.17 14.34 24.30
CA ASP A 371 12.68 13.02 23.91
C ASP A 371 13.55 12.44 22.78
N GLY A 372 14.18 11.29 23.03
CA GLY A 372 15.13 10.66 22.12
C GLY A 372 16.61 10.83 22.50
N ALA A 373 16.98 11.82 23.32
CA ALA A 373 18.39 12.08 23.68
C ALA A 373 19.02 10.92 24.45
N ALA A 374 18.37 10.46 25.51
CA ALA A 374 18.87 9.39 26.36
C ALA A 374 19.03 8.06 25.61
N VAL A 375 18.05 7.68 24.79
CA VAL A 375 18.10 6.46 23.97
C VAL A 375 19.14 6.57 22.85
N SER A 376 19.37 7.77 22.31
CA SER A 376 20.45 8.03 21.35
C SER A 376 21.83 7.90 21.98
N ARG A 377 22.02 8.31 23.24
CA ARG A 377 23.26 8.05 23.99
C ARG A 377 23.50 6.57 24.22
N GLN A 378 22.46 5.81 24.59
CA GLN A 378 22.55 4.36 24.72
C GLN A 378 22.94 3.70 23.38
N ALA A 379 22.32 4.14 22.28
CA ALA A 379 22.67 3.68 20.94
C ALA A 379 24.13 3.98 20.59
N ARG A 380 24.63 5.18 20.91
CA ARG A 380 26.05 5.54 20.72
C ARG A 380 26.97 4.54 21.42
N GLU A 381 26.68 4.16 22.67
CA GLU A 381 27.49 3.17 23.38
C GLU A 381 27.37 1.76 22.79
N PHE A 382 26.17 1.35 22.33
CA PHE A 382 26.00 0.11 21.58
C PHE A 382 26.88 0.08 20.32
N TRP A 383 26.86 1.13 19.50
CA TRP A 383 27.65 1.21 18.26
C TRP A 383 29.15 1.20 18.51
N ARG A 384 29.61 1.74 19.64
CA ARG A 384 31.03 1.76 20.02
C ARG A 384 31.51 0.42 20.57
N GLN A 385 30.69 -0.22 21.40
CA GLN A 385 31.15 -1.29 22.28
C GLN A 385 30.61 -2.68 21.88
N GLN A 386 29.40 -2.74 21.32
CA GLN A 386 28.66 -4.00 21.15
C GLN A 386 28.40 -4.37 19.69
N TRP A 387 28.34 -3.38 18.78
CA TRP A 387 28.16 -3.65 17.36
C TRP A 387 29.27 -4.56 16.80
N ASN A 388 28.86 -5.66 16.17
CA ASN A 388 29.75 -6.64 15.53
C ASN A 388 29.39 -6.90 14.05
N GLY A 389 28.33 -6.28 13.53
CA GLY A 389 27.97 -6.38 12.13
C GLY A 389 28.90 -5.54 11.24
N ARG A 390 28.67 -5.61 9.92
CA ARG A 390 29.47 -4.86 8.94
C ARG A 390 28.88 -3.48 8.72
N SER A 391 29.71 -2.47 8.46
CA SER A 391 29.24 -1.10 8.23
C SER A 391 29.77 -0.56 6.91
N LEU A 392 28.91 0.12 6.17
CA LEU A 392 29.26 0.93 5.00
C LEU A 392 28.65 2.32 5.18
N MET A 393 29.47 3.35 4.97
CA MET A 393 29.03 4.74 5.04
C MET A 393 29.12 5.37 3.65
N ALA A 394 28.11 6.17 3.28
CA ALA A 394 28.16 7.04 2.12
C ALA A 394 27.74 8.46 2.51
N VAL A 395 28.38 9.47 1.92
CA VAL A 395 28.19 10.88 2.30
C VAL A 395 28.03 11.74 1.06
N GLY A 396 26.93 12.47 0.98
CA GLY A 396 26.74 13.56 0.03
C GLY A 396 27.53 14.79 0.46
N LEU A 397 28.49 15.21 -0.36
CA LEU A 397 29.38 16.33 -0.02
C LEU A 397 28.73 17.71 -0.13
N GLN A 398 27.57 17.81 -0.78
CA GLN A 398 26.81 19.05 -0.93
C GLN A 398 25.75 19.24 0.16
N ASP A 399 25.66 18.33 1.14
CA ASP A 399 24.71 18.46 2.24
C ASP A 399 25.14 19.56 3.24
N PRO A 400 24.36 20.65 3.37
CA PRO A 400 24.70 21.74 4.30
C PRO A 400 24.27 21.45 5.75
N VAL A 401 23.56 20.34 6.01
CA VAL A 401 22.94 20.02 7.30
C VAL A 401 23.71 18.89 8.00
N LEU A 402 23.76 17.71 7.37
CA LEU A 402 24.35 16.47 7.91
C LEU A 402 25.48 15.95 7.00
N GLY A 403 26.24 16.88 6.41
CA GLY A 403 27.36 16.57 5.52
C GLY A 403 28.58 15.96 6.22
N LEU A 404 29.72 15.98 5.52
CA LEU A 404 30.94 15.27 5.92
C LEU A 404 31.37 15.49 7.38
N PRO A 405 31.38 16.71 7.96
CA PRO A 405 31.79 16.89 9.35
C PRO A 405 30.92 16.11 10.36
N VAL A 406 29.60 16.07 10.14
CA VAL A 406 28.67 15.34 11.00
C VAL A 406 28.84 13.82 10.80
N MET A 407 29.00 13.40 9.54
CA MET A 407 29.16 11.99 9.22
C MET A 407 30.49 11.40 9.72
N GLU A 408 31.59 12.15 9.73
CA GLU A 408 32.86 11.71 10.34
C GLU A 408 32.74 11.57 11.87
N GLN A 409 31.99 12.45 12.54
CA GLN A 409 31.71 12.29 13.98
C GLN A 409 30.87 11.04 14.26
N LEU A 410 29.86 10.78 13.42
CA LEU A 410 29.06 9.56 13.50
C LEU A 410 29.93 8.32 13.25
N ARG A 411 30.77 8.34 12.20
CA ARG A 411 31.70 7.26 11.85
C ARG A 411 32.62 6.92 13.02
N ALA A 412 33.18 7.92 13.69
CA ALA A 412 34.04 7.73 14.86
C ALA A 412 33.31 7.04 16.04
N SER A 413 31.98 7.07 16.04
CA SER A 413 31.15 6.39 17.05
C SER A 413 30.67 5.00 16.62
N ILE A 414 30.88 4.59 15.37
CA ILE A 414 30.52 3.26 14.88
C ILE A 414 31.79 2.41 14.80
N ARG A 415 31.85 1.37 15.63
CA ARG A 415 32.98 0.45 15.68
C ARG A 415 33.28 -0.12 14.29
N ALA A 416 34.54 -0.05 13.89
CA ALA A 416 35.05 -0.56 12.62
C ALA A 416 34.34 -0.01 11.37
N CYS A 417 33.76 1.19 11.43
CA CYS A 417 33.19 1.84 10.25
C CYS A 417 34.30 2.31 9.29
N PRO A 418 34.32 1.82 8.03
CA PRO A 418 35.36 2.19 7.06
C PRO A 418 35.26 3.66 6.66
N GLU A 419 36.26 4.14 5.91
CA GLU A 419 36.19 5.45 5.26
C GLU A 419 34.90 5.58 4.42
N PRO A 420 34.24 6.75 4.47
CA PRO A 420 32.99 6.94 3.76
C PRO A 420 33.19 6.97 2.25
N MET A 421 32.25 6.36 1.52
CA MET A 421 32.08 6.63 0.10
C MET A 421 31.61 8.07 -0.06
N ARG A 422 32.44 8.92 -0.67
CA ARG A 422 32.12 10.32 -0.90
C ARG A 422 31.42 10.49 -2.25
N VAL A 423 30.28 11.18 -2.24
CA VAL A 423 29.47 11.44 -3.43
C VAL A 423 29.49 12.95 -3.68
N GLU A 424 30.37 13.37 -4.60
CA GLU A 424 30.63 14.79 -4.94
C GLU A 424 29.37 15.55 -5.33
N GLN A 425 28.48 14.91 -6.10
CA GLN A 425 27.23 15.50 -6.57
C GLN A 425 26.09 15.36 -5.58
N GLY A 426 26.28 14.60 -4.50
CA GLY A 426 25.22 14.22 -3.57
C GLY A 426 24.94 15.32 -2.56
N GLY A 427 23.68 15.73 -2.46
CA GLY A 427 23.18 16.57 -1.37
C GLY A 427 22.72 15.76 -0.16
N HIS A 428 21.80 16.36 0.61
CA HIS A 428 21.22 15.73 1.81
C HIS A 428 20.43 14.45 1.48
N PHE A 429 19.59 14.48 0.45
CA PHE A 429 18.77 13.36 -0.03
C PHE A 429 19.60 12.42 -0.93
N LEU A 430 20.64 11.85 -0.36
CA LEU A 430 21.70 11.13 -1.09
C LEU A 430 21.19 9.95 -1.94
N GLN A 431 20.05 9.37 -1.59
CA GLN A 431 19.43 8.24 -2.30
C GLN A 431 18.98 8.58 -3.73
N GLU A 432 18.81 9.86 -4.05
CA GLU A 432 18.60 10.33 -5.43
C GLU A 432 19.84 10.13 -6.32
N HIS A 433 21.00 9.90 -5.71
CA HIS A 433 22.22 9.39 -6.35
C HIS A 433 22.52 7.95 -5.89
N GLY A 434 21.50 7.21 -5.48
CA GLY A 434 21.63 5.99 -4.69
C GLY A 434 22.08 4.75 -5.45
N ARG A 435 21.97 4.71 -6.78
CA ARG A 435 22.30 3.50 -7.55
C ARG A 435 23.76 3.02 -7.34
N PRO A 436 24.80 3.85 -7.53
CA PRO A 436 26.18 3.44 -7.25
C PRO A 436 26.42 3.06 -5.77
N ILE A 437 25.69 3.68 -4.85
CA ILE A 437 25.76 3.37 -3.41
C ILE A 437 25.20 1.97 -3.16
N ALA A 438 24.04 1.65 -3.75
CA ALA A 438 23.41 0.34 -3.65
C ALA A 438 24.29 -0.76 -4.28
N GLU A 439 24.89 -0.50 -5.44
CA GLU A 439 25.80 -1.44 -6.11
C GLU A 439 27.02 -1.74 -5.23
N ARG A 440 27.63 -0.69 -4.64
CA ARG A 440 28.73 -0.84 -3.68
C ARG A 440 28.29 -1.58 -2.41
N ALA A 441 27.09 -1.31 -1.92
CA ALA A 441 26.55 -1.92 -0.73
C ALA A 441 26.28 -3.42 -0.94
N VAL A 442 25.66 -3.81 -2.05
CA VAL A 442 25.45 -5.23 -2.40
C VAL A 442 26.78 -5.98 -2.36
N LEU A 443 27.80 -5.48 -3.05
CA LEU A 443 29.14 -6.07 -3.07
C LEU A 443 29.81 -6.09 -1.69
N HIS A 444 29.62 -5.01 -0.91
CA HIS A 444 30.17 -4.95 0.43
C HIS A 444 29.55 -6.06 1.28
N PHE A 445 28.23 -6.19 1.35
CA PHE A 445 27.55 -7.12 2.25
C PHE A 445 27.37 -8.54 1.68
N SER A 446 27.96 -8.84 0.51
CA SER A 446 27.92 -10.18 -0.10
C SER A 446 28.69 -11.23 0.69
#